data_AF-A0A1D2WFU7-F1
#
_entry.id   AF-A0A1D2WFU7-F1
#
_cell.length_a   1.000
_cell.length_b   1.000
_cell.length_c   1.000
_cell.angle_alpha   90.00
_cell.angle_beta   90.00
_cell.angle_gamma   90.00
#
_symmetry.space_group_name_H-M   'P 1'
#
loop_
_entity.id
_entity.type
_entity.pdbx_description
1 polymer ?
#
loop_
_entity_poly.entity_id
_entity_poly.type
_entity_poly.pdbx_seq_one_letter_code
_entity_poly.pdbx_strand_id
1 'polypeptide(L)'
;MSIHKTNKPELLIKFNETENAKQLDEMIYQFEKNINNKKEDYFLKESENPYIFFLEYPKPQELIKEIENENIKTLETIVPVECVINNTNYITSTILRKIRHKITYHDTFNITCHVDSYIPHRKEKLEKELKSKIQDILAIPIQKNNPIWNINIHIIGEVSAINIERSNKNRNKYSQYNNYC
;
A
#
# COMPACT_ATOMS: atom_id res chain seq x y z
N MET A 1 19.18 14.63 -18.12
CA MET A 1 17.98 13.79 -18.27
C MET A 1 16.98 14.19 -17.19
N SER A 2 15.87 14.82 -17.59
CA SER A 2 14.76 15.15 -16.70
C SER A 2 13.99 13.87 -16.38
N ILE A 3 14.14 13.34 -15.16
CA ILE A 3 13.24 12.30 -14.68
C ILE A 3 11.91 13.00 -14.38
N HIS A 4 11.03 13.05 -15.38
CA HIS A 4 9.63 13.35 -15.10
C HIS A 4 9.11 12.22 -14.22
N LYS A 5 8.99 12.46 -12.91
CA LYS A 5 8.16 11.62 -12.04
C LYS A 5 6.74 11.69 -12.58
N THR A 6 6.39 10.75 -13.44
CA THR A 6 5.00 10.50 -13.78
C THR A 6 4.30 10.12 -12.48
N ASN A 7 3.30 10.92 -12.07
CA ASN A 7 2.39 10.65 -10.96
C ASN A 7 1.49 9.42 -11.24
N LYS A 8 2.00 8.42 -11.96
CA LYS A 8 1.27 7.19 -12.25
C LYS A 8 1.08 6.46 -10.93
N PRO A 9 -0.15 6.03 -10.61
CA PRO A 9 -0.40 5.24 -9.42
C PRO A 9 0.49 3.99 -9.43
N GLU A 10 1.18 3.75 -8.33
CA GLU A 10 1.99 2.55 -8.13
C GLU A 10 1.19 1.52 -7.35
N LEU A 11 1.30 0.26 -7.79
CA LEU A 11 0.79 -0.92 -7.11
C LEU A 11 1.99 -1.68 -6.55
N LEU A 12 1.88 -2.15 -5.31
CA LEU A 12 2.75 -3.19 -4.78
C LEU A 12 2.11 -4.53 -5.12
N ILE A 13 2.90 -5.40 -5.75
CA ILE A 13 2.52 -6.77 -6.06
C ILE A 13 3.46 -7.68 -5.28
N LYS A 14 2.89 -8.57 -4.49
CA LYS A 14 3.62 -9.60 -3.76
C LYS A 14 3.20 -10.97 -4.29
N PHE A 15 4.16 -11.72 -4.81
CA PHE A 15 4.01 -13.10 -5.25
C PHE A 15 4.15 -14.05 -4.05
N ASN A 16 3.53 -15.24 -4.14
CA ASN A 16 3.76 -16.27 -3.13
C ASN A 16 5.23 -16.69 -3.10
N GLU A 17 5.77 -16.89 -1.90
CA GLU A 17 7.12 -17.41 -1.73
C GLU A 17 7.25 -18.84 -2.28
N THR A 18 8.39 -19.14 -2.91
CA THR A 18 8.72 -20.47 -3.44
C THR A 18 10.19 -20.79 -3.19
N GLU A 19 10.53 -22.07 -3.03
CA GLU A 19 11.92 -22.50 -2.91
C GLU A 19 12.65 -22.55 -4.27
N ASN A 20 11.93 -22.40 -5.39
CA ASN A 20 12.45 -22.57 -6.73
C ASN A 20 12.32 -21.29 -7.56
N ALA A 21 13.46 -20.71 -7.94
CA ALA A 21 13.53 -19.52 -8.79
C ALA A 21 12.73 -19.67 -10.10
N LYS A 22 12.72 -20.86 -10.73
CA LYS A 22 11.93 -21.09 -11.95
C LYS A 22 10.44 -20.95 -11.73
N GLN A 23 9.94 -21.33 -10.55
CA GLN A 23 8.51 -21.18 -10.24
C GLN A 23 8.16 -19.70 -10.08
N LEU A 24 9.04 -18.91 -9.46
CA LEU A 24 8.86 -17.46 -9.38
C LEU A 24 8.85 -16.82 -10.77
N ASP A 25 9.81 -17.18 -11.63
CA ASP A 25 9.86 -16.71 -13.02
C ASP A 25 8.57 -17.06 -13.79
N GLU A 26 8.06 -18.27 -13.63
CA GLU A 26 6.79 -18.70 -14.22
C GLU A 26 5.61 -17.87 -13.70
N MET A 27 5.56 -17.58 -12.40
CA MET A 27 4.52 -16.75 -11.79
C MET A 27 4.53 -15.32 -12.33
N ILE A 28 5.72 -14.72 -12.45
CA ILE A 28 5.94 -13.39 -13.02
C ILE A 28 5.51 -13.40 -14.50
N TYR A 29 5.95 -14.38 -15.27
CA TYR A 29 5.62 -14.49 -16.69
C TYR A 29 4.10 -14.60 -16.92
N GLN A 30 3.39 -15.41 -16.14
CA GLN A 30 1.94 -15.51 -16.25
C GLN A 30 1.25 -14.19 -15.89
N PHE A 31 1.74 -13.50 -14.86
CA PHE A 31 1.23 -12.19 -14.47
C PHE A 31 1.40 -11.16 -15.58
N GLU A 32 2.60 -11.05 -16.16
CA GLU A 32 2.87 -10.13 -17.27
C GLU A 32 2.05 -10.48 -18.52
N LYS A 33 1.91 -11.77 -18.85
CA LYS A 33 1.07 -12.22 -19.96
C LYS A 33 -0.39 -11.76 -19.77
N ASN A 34 -0.92 -11.86 -18.55
CA ASN A 34 -2.29 -11.42 -18.25
C ASN A 34 -2.45 -9.90 -18.38
N ILE A 35 -1.47 -9.12 -17.93
CA ILE A 35 -1.51 -7.65 -18.06
C ILE A 35 -1.34 -7.21 -19.52
N ASN A 36 -0.44 -7.85 -20.27
CA ASN A 36 -0.22 -7.56 -21.69
C ASN A 36 -1.50 -7.70 -22.53
N ASN A 37 -2.39 -8.63 -22.16
CA ASN A 37 -3.68 -8.80 -22.82
C ASN A 37 -4.63 -7.60 -22.63
N LYS A 38 -4.39 -6.73 -21.64
CA LYS A 38 -5.24 -5.58 -21.32
C LYS A 38 -4.97 -4.36 -22.21
N LYS A 39 -3.90 -4.38 -23.03
CA LYS A 39 -3.55 -3.31 -23.97
C LYS A 39 -3.40 -1.92 -23.33
N GLU A 40 -2.98 -1.88 -22.07
CA GLU A 40 -2.70 -0.65 -21.33
C GLU A 40 -1.19 -0.56 -21.09
N ASP A 41 -0.62 0.64 -21.23
CA ASP A 41 0.81 0.85 -20.99
C ASP A 41 1.12 0.71 -19.50
N TYR A 42 2.03 -0.22 -19.16
CA TYR A 42 2.47 -0.45 -17.79
C TYR A 42 3.99 -0.47 -17.68
N PHE A 43 4.49 -0.29 -16.47
CA PHE A 43 5.90 -0.48 -16.16
C PHE A 43 6.04 -1.27 -14.86
N LEU A 44 6.68 -2.44 -14.95
CA LEU A 44 6.94 -3.32 -13.82
C LEU A 44 8.39 -3.15 -13.36
N LYS A 45 8.58 -2.76 -12.11
CA LYS A 45 9.88 -2.55 -11.47
C LYS A 45 10.16 -3.67 -10.49
N GLU A 46 11.36 -4.21 -10.57
CA GLU A 46 11.93 -5.08 -9.54
C GLU A 46 12.16 -4.31 -8.23
N SER A 47 12.18 -5.04 -7.13
CA SER A 47 12.55 -4.52 -5.82
C SER A 47 13.71 -5.33 -5.21
N GLU A 48 14.22 -4.90 -4.06
CA GLU A 48 15.24 -5.68 -3.33
C GLU A 48 14.72 -7.03 -2.82
N ASN A 49 13.41 -7.23 -2.78
CA ASN A 49 12.80 -8.53 -2.50
C ASN A 49 12.36 -9.18 -3.82
N PRO A 50 12.85 -10.39 -4.16
CA PRO A 50 12.52 -11.06 -5.42
C PRO A 50 11.03 -11.38 -5.56
N TYR A 51 10.27 -11.44 -4.48
CA TYR A 51 8.83 -11.70 -4.50
C TYR A 51 7.99 -10.42 -4.59
N ILE A 52 8.60 -9.23 -4.57
CA ILE A 52 7.88 -7.96 -4.59
C ILE A 52 8.27 -7.13 -5.80
N PHE A 53 7.24 -6.64 -6.49
CA PHE A 53 7.37 -5.75 -7.63
C PHE A 53 6.50 -4.52 -7.45
N PHE A 54 6.92 -3.42 -8.08
CA PHE A 54 6.13 -2.21 -8.21
C PHE A 54 5.61 -2.05 -9.63
N LEU A 55 4.30 -1.97 -9.79
CA LEU A 55 3.67 -1.79 -11.08
C LEU A 55 3.10 -0.38 -11.20
N GLU A 56 3.61 0.39 -12.14
CA GLU A 56 2.95 1.60 -12.61
C GLU A 56 1.85 1.22 -13.59
N TYR A 57 0.60 1.51 -13.25
CA TYR A 57 -0.56 1.17 -14.07
C TYR A 57 -1.57 2.32 -14.11
N PRO A 58 -2.15 2.65 -15.28
CA PRO A 58 -3.07 3.78 -15.41
C PRO A 58 -4.37 3.60 -14.62
N LYS A 59 -4.87 2.37 -14.48
CA LYS A 59 -6.15 2.05 -13.83
C LYS A 59 -5.98 1.03 -12.70
N PRO A 60 -5.30 1.39 -11.60
CA PRO A 60 -4.89 0.43 -10.56
C PRO A 60 -6.08 -0.26 -9.88
N GLN A 61 -7.18 0.46 -9.66
CA GLN A 61 -8.36 -0.07 -8.98
C GLN A 61 -9.14 -1.06 -9.82
N GLU A 62 -9.15 -0.90 -11.15
CA GLU A 62 -9.77 -1.87 -12.06
C GLU A 62 -8.94 -3.15 -12.10
N LEU A 63 -7.61 -3.01 -12.20
CA LEU A 63 -6.69 -4.15 -12.18
C LEU A 63 -6.81 -4.98 -10.90
N ILE A 64 -6.86 -4.33 -9.73
CA ILE A 64 -7.03 -5.03 -8.44
C ILE A 64 -8.32 -5.86 -8.44
N LYS A 65 -9.45 -5.26 -8.81
CA LYS A 65 -10.75 -5.95 -8.84
C LYS A 65 -10.76 -7.13 -9.79
N GLU A 66 -10.16 -6.99 -10.96
CA GLU A 66 -10.07 -8.07 -11.94
C GLU A 66 -9.23 -9.23 -11.41
N ILE A 67 -8.07 -8.93 -10.82
CA ILE A 67 -7.19 -9.95 -10.23
C ILE A 67 -7.86 -10.67 -9.06
N GLU A 68 -8.55 -9.93 -8.19
CA GLU A 68 -9.34 -10.49 -7.08
C GLU A 68 -10.47 -11.40 -7.59
N ASN A 69 -11.15 -11.03 -8.67
CA ASN A 69 -12.23 -11.82 -9.27
C ASN A 69 -11.70 -13.08 -9.99
N GLU A 70 -10.55 -12.98 -10.65
CA GLU A 70 -9.93 -14.09 -11.38
C GLU A 70 -9.28 -15.12 -10.44
N ASN A 71 -9.16 -14.83 -9.13
CA ASN A 71 -8.47 -15.67 -8.16
C ASN A 71 -7.09 -16.11 -8.67
N ILE A 72 -6.27 -15.14 -9.10
CA ILE A 72 -4.91 -15.43 -9.55
C ILE A 72 -4.12 -15.98 -8.35
N LYS A 73 -4.05 -17.31 -8.27
CA LYS A 73 -3.49 -18.05 -7.13
C LYS A 73 -2.01 -17.78 -6.88
N THR A 74 -1.32 -17.13 -7.81
CA THR A 74 0.12 -16.84 -7.73
C THR A 74 0.42 -15.57 -6.93
N LEU A 75 -0.57 -14.73 -6.66
CA LEU A 75 -0.38 -13.48 -5.92
C LEU A 75 -0.80 -13.63 -4.46
N GLU A 76 0.07 -13.23 -3.56
CA GLU A 76 -0.23 -13.06 -2.13
C GLU A 76 -0.99 -11.76 -1.91
N THR A 77 -0.59 -10.68 -2.57
CA THR A 77 -1.17 -9.35 -2.36
C THR A 77 -1.00 -8.45 -3.58
N ILE A 78 -2.01 -7.65 -3.89
CA ILE A 78 -1.91 -6.51 -4.80
C ILE A 78 -2.62 -5.29 -4.18
N VAL A 79 -1.87 -4.22 -3.93
CA VAL A 79 -2.43 -3.03 -3.24
C VAL A 79 -1.88 -1.73 -3.82
N PRO A 80 -2.68 -0.65 -3.83
CA PRO A 80 -2.18 0.66 -4.22
C PRO A 80 -1.25 1.19 -3.14
N VAL A 81 -0.09 1.68 -3.56
CA VAL A 81 0.95 2.20 -2.68
C VAL A 81 1.43 3.56 -3.15
N GLU A 82 2.11 4.25 -2.25
CA GLU A 82 2.98 5.35 -2.59
C GLU A 82 4.38 5.04 -2.07
N CYS A 83 5.36 5.00 -2.97
CA CYS A 83 6.73 4.67 -2.64
C CYS A 83 7.50 5.92 -2.20
N VAL A 84 8.20 5.82 -1.08
CA VAL A 84 9.10 6.85 -0.56
C VAL A 84 10.41 6.22 -0.13
N ILE A 85 11.44 7.05 0.04
CA ILE A 85 12.69 6.63 0.65
C ILE A 85 12.40 6.15 2.07
N ASN A 86 13.02 5.03 2.47
CA ASN A 86 12.86 4.40 3.77
C ASN A 86 13.46 5.25 4.89
N ASN A 87 12.70 6.27 5.29
CA ASN A 87 13.08 7.22 6.31
C ASN A 87 11.82 7.73 6.99
N THR A 88 11.83 7.71 8.33
CA THR A 88 10.66 8.03 9.16
C THR A 88 10.03 9.37 8.81
N ASN A 89 10.81 10.40 8.44
CA ASN A 89 10.27 11.72 8.14
C ASN A 89 9.53 11.76 6.79
N TYR A 90 10.05 11.08 5.77
CA TYR A 90 9.37 10.97 4.46
C TYR A 90 8.09 10.13 4.57
N ILE A 91 8.15 9.03 5.32
CA ILE A 91 6.98 8.18 5.61
C ILE A 91 5.91 9.00 6.34
N THR A 92 6.29 9.66 7.44
CA THR A 92 5.39 10.51 8.23
C THR A 92 4.74 11.59 7.37
N SER A 93 5.54 12.32 6.59
CA SER A 93 5.06 13.41 5.72
C SER A 93 4.06 12.90 4.68
N THR A 94 4.28 11.71 4.14
CA THR A 94 3.40 11.08 3.15
C THR A 94 2.07 10.68 3.76
N ILE A 95 2.09 10.07 4.95
CA ILE A 95 0.87 9.75 5.70
C ILE A 95 0.07 11.02 5.97
N LEU A 96 0.70 12.05 6.55
CA LEU A 96 0.07 13.32 6.87
C LEU A 96 -0.54 13.97 5.63
N ARG A 97 0.19 14.00 4.51
CA ARG A 97 -0.29 14.56 3.24
C ARG A 97 -1.56 13.86 2.75
N LYS A 98 -1.68 12.53 2.93
CA LYS A 98 -2.86 11.77 2.49
C LYS A 98 -4.08 11.94 3.39
N ILE A 99 -3.89 12.02 4.72
CA ILE A 99 -5.01 11.91 5.67
C ILE A 99 -5.32 13.19 6.45
N ARG A 100 -4.38 14.13 6.64
CA ARG A 100 -4.53 15.27 7.55
C ARG A 100 -5.78 16.11 7.32
N HIS A 101 -6.22 16.28 6.07
CA HIS A 101 -7.41 17.07 5.73
C HIS A 101 -8.70 16.24 5.67
N LYS A 102 -8.64 14.94 5.96
CA LYS A 102 -9.76 13.99 5.87
C LYS A 102 -10.15 13.40 7.23
N ILE A 103 -9.34 13.63 8.26
CA ILE A 103 -9.59 13.16 9.61
C ILE A 103 -10.67 13.97 10.33
N THR A 104 -11.30 13.35 11.31
CA THR A 104 -12.20 13.99 12.27
C THR A 104 -11.72 13.70 13.70
N TYR A 105 -12.22 14.43 14.70
CA TYR A 105 -11.86 14.22 16.11
C TYR A 105 -12.18 12.82 16.66
N HIS A 106 -13.08 12.09 16.00
CA HIS A 106 -13.44 10.72 16.37
C HIS A 106 -12.72 9.67 15.51
N ASP A 107 -11.86 10.10 14.58
CA ASP A 107 -11.08 9.16 13.78
C ASP A 107 -10.03 8.48 14.66
N THR A 108 -9.71 7.24 14.33
CA THR A 108 -8.65 6.44 14.96
C THR A 108 -7.78 5.85 13.88
N PHE A 109 -6.54 5.50 14.21
CA PHE A 109 -5.62 4.93 13.22
C PHE A 109 -4.82 3.77 13.78
N ASN A 110 -4.30 2.94 12.88
CA ASN A 110 -3.23 2.00 13.19
C ASN A 110 -2.20 2.04 12.07
N ILE A 111 -0.94 1.80 12.45
CA ILE A 111 0.16 1.60 11.51
C ILE A 111 0.64 0.16 11.68
N THR A 112 0.81 -0.55 10.58
CA THR A 112 1.42 -1.88 10.57
C THR A 112 2.58 -1.88 9.59
N CYS A 113 3.77 -2.19 10.10
CA CYS A 113 4.96 -2.32 9.27
C CYS A 113 5.14 -3.77 8.82
N HIS A 114 5.35 -4.00 7.54
CA HIS A 114 5.77 -5.27 6.95
C HIS A 114 7.26 -5.11 6.62
N VAL A 115 8.10 -5.97 7.18
CA VAL A 115 9.51 -6.01 6.80
C VAL A 115 9.63 -7.09 5.76
N ASP A 116 9.63 -6.67 4.51
CA ASP A 116 9.79 -7.53 3.35
C ASP A 116 11.23 -7.46 2.85
N SER A 117 12.19 -7.16 3.74
CA SER A 117 13.62 -7.11 3.44
C SER A 117 14.39 -8.09 4.33
N TYR A 118 15.57 -8.51 3.90
CA TYR A 118 16.45 -9.41 4.67
C TYR A 118 17.05 -8.78 5.94
N ILE A 119 16.65 -7.55 6.33
CA ILE A 119 17.15 -6.83 7.52
C ILE A 119 16.01 -6.69 8.55
N PRO A 120 15.76 -7.72 9.39
CA PRO A 120 14.57 -7.80 10.24
C PRO A 120 14.55 -6.84 11.46
N HIS A 121 15.68 -6.21 11.81
CA HIS A 121 15.92 -5.77 13.19
C HIS A 121 15.33 -4.41 13.63
N ARG A 122 14.39 -3.80 12.89
CA ARG A 122 13.85 -2.48 13.28
C ARG A 122 12.34 -2.30 13.17
N LYS A 123 11.58 -3.35 12.83
CA LYS A 123 10.13 -3.27 12.62
C LYS A 123 9.39 -2.60 13.79
N GLU A 124 9.50 -3.17 14.98
CA GLU A 124 8.71 -2.74 16.14
C GLU A 124 9.09 -1.33 16.60
N LYS A 125 10.39 -1.01 16.55
CA LYS A 125 10.89 0.31 16.89
C LYS A 125 10.34 1.37 15.93
N LEU A 126 10.41 1.10 14.62
CA LEU A 126 9.90 2.01 13.60
C LEU A 126 8.38 2.18 13.70
N GLU A 127 7.65 1.08 13.86
CA GLU A 127 6.19 1.11 14.00
C GLU A 127 5.79 1.94 15.23
N LYS A 128 6.45 1.74 16.38
CA LYS A 128 6.21 2.53 17.60
C LYS A 128 6.54 4.01 17.40
N GLU A 129 7.67 4.32 16.75
CA GLU A 129 8.09 5.69 16.47
C GLU A 129 7.08 6.42 15.56
N LEU A 130 6.67 5.76 14.46
CA LEU A 130 5.68 6.30 13.52
C LEU A 130 4.33 6.50 14.20
N LYS A 131 3.87 5.54 15.00
CA LYS A 131 2.63 5.65 15.76
C LYS A 131 2.64 6.86 16.70
N SER A 132 3.70 7.02 17.48
CA SER A 132 3.85 8.18 18.37
C SER A 132 3.81 9.49 17.58
N LYS A 133 4.66 9.62 16.54
CA LYS A 133 4.73 10.84 15.73
C LYS A 133 3.40 11.21 15.08
N ILE A 134 2.69 10.24 14.51
CA ILE A 134 1.39 10.50 13.86
C ILE A 134 0.33 10.85 14.90
N GLN A 135 0.30 10.18 16.05
CA GLN A 135 -0.61 10.52 17.14
C GLN A 135 -0.39 11.94 17.65
N ASP A 136 0.87 12.32 17.87
CA ASP A 136 1.23 13.65 18.38
C ASP A 136 0.84 14.76 17.40
N ILE A 137 0.99 14.54 16.09
CA ILE A 137 0.71 15.54 15.06
C ILE A 137 -0.79 15.65 14.73
N LEU A 138 -1.49 14.52 14.63
CA LEU A 138 -2.90 14.50 14.21
C LEU A 138 -3.87 14.57 15.38
N ALA A 139 -3.40 14.36 16.61
CA ALA A 139 -4.22 14.32 17.83
C ALA A 139 -5.39 13.33 17.76
N ILE A 140 -5.23 12.22 17.02
CA ILE A 140 -6.18 11.10 16.97
C ILE A 140 -5.59 9.86 17.65
N PRO A 141 -6.38 9.04 18.36
CA PRO A 141 -5.86 7.90 19.10
C PRO A 141 -5.45 6.74 18.20
N ILE A 142 -4.45 5.99 18.66
CA ILE A 142 -4.07 4.70 18.07
C ILE A 142 -5.10 3.64 18.49
N GLN A 143 -5.63 2.89 17.53
CA GLN A 143 -6.56 1.80 17.78
C GLN A 143 -6.18 0.56 16.96
N LYS A 144 -5.67 -0.48 17.62
CA LYS A 144 -5.23 -1.72 16.95
C LYS A 144 -6.39 -2.45 16.27
N ASN A 145 -7.54 -2.54 16.95
CA ASN A 145 -8.68 -3.31 16.49
C ASN A 145 -9.71 -2.38 15.86
N ASN A 146 -9.97 -2.53 14.56
CA ASN A 146 -10.91 -1.69 13.79
C ASN A 146 -10.57 -0.18 13.78
N PRO A 147 -9.35 0.22 13.36
CA PRO A 147 -9.06 1.64 13.14
C PRO A 147 -9.91 2.22 12.01
N ILE A 148 -10.16 3.52 12.05
CA ILE A 148 -10.78 4.23 10.92
C ILE A 148 -9.79 4.39 9.77
N TRP A 149 -8.51 4.57 10.08
CA TRP A 149 -7.42 4.63 9.11
C TRP A 149 -6.45 3.46 9.32
N ASN A 150 -6.39 2.55 8.36
CA ASN A 150 -5.40 1.48 8.34
C ASN A 150 -4.22 1.92 7.45
N ILE A 151 -3.02 1.96 8.01
CA ILE A 151 -1.82 2.41 7.32
C ILE A 151 -0.84 1.24 7.30
N ASN A 152 -0.66 0.62 6.13
CA ASN A 152 0.27 -0.48 5.91
C ASN A 152 1.53 0.06 5.26
N ILE A 153 2.70 -0.28 5.82
CA ILE A 153 4.00 0.19 5.33
C ILE A 153 4.86 -1.03 5.04
N HIS A 154 5.13 -1.29 3.76
CA HIS A 154 6.05 -2.34 3.33
C HIS A 154 7.45 -1.77 3.19
N ILE A 155 8.38 -2.27 4.00
CA ILE A 155 9.77 -1.84 4.05
C ILE A 155 10.58 -2.81 3.19
N ILE A 156 11.03 -2.31 2.04
CA ILE A 156 11.68 -3.09 0.99
C ILE A 156 13.01 -2.39 0.69
N GLY A 157 14.01 -2.74 1.49
CA GLY A 157 15.35 -2.14 1.38
C GLY A 157 15.35 -0.64 1.66
N GLU A 158 15.83 0.13 0.69
CA GLU A 158 15.86 1.60 0.74
C GLU A 158 14.51 2.27 0.43
N VAL A 159 13.48 1.49 0.07
CA VAL A 159 12.14 2.00 -0.26
C VAL A 159 11.11 1.56 0.78
N SER A 160 10.14 2.43 1.04
CA SER A 160 8.93 2.13 1.81
C SER A 160 7.70 2.38 0.96
N ALA A 161 6.88 1.34 0.79
CA ALA A 161 5.62 1.42 0.05
C ALA A 161 4.45 1.58 1.03
N ILE A 162 3.75 2.70 0.92
CA ILE A 162 2.73 3.12 1.88
C ILE A 162 1.34 2.94 1.28
N ASN A 163 0.58 1.99 1.82
CA ASN A 163 -0.84 1.81 1.55
C ASN A 163 -1.65 2.42 2.70
N ILE A 164 -2.68 3.22 2.37
CA ILE A 164 -3.55 3.85 3.38
C ILE A 164 -5.00 3.63 2.97
N GLU A 165 -5.75 3.01 3.86
CA GLU A 165 -7.15 2.66 3.66
C GLU A 165 -8.01 3.26 4.75
N ARG A 166 -9.15 3.84 4.34
CA ARG A 166 -10.15 4.32 5.28
C ARG A 166 -11.25 3.28 5.42
N SER A 167 -11.57 2.90 6.65
CA SER A 167 -12.68 2.02 6.95
C SER A 167 -14.01 2.61 6.49
N ASN A 168 -14.85 1.79 5.83
CA ASN A 168 -16.18 2.17 5.40
C ASN A 168 -17.20 2.20 6.57
N LYS A 169 -16.84 1.71 7.76
CA LYS A 169 -17.77 1.51 8.89
C LYS A 169 -18.46 2.80 9.36
N ASN A 170 -17.92 3.98 9.07
CA ASN A 170 -18.50 5.27 9.47
C ASN A 170 -19.09 6.11 8.32
N ARG A 171 -19.17 5.60 7.07
CA ARG A 171 -19.80 6.36 5.96
C ARG A 171 -21.31 6.55 6.14
N ASN A 172 -21.98 5.69 6.90
CA ASN A 172 -23.45 5.61 6.94
C ASN A 172 -24.15 6.44 8.04
N LYS A 173 -23.45 7.25 8.84
CA LYS A 173 -24.14 8.05 9.88
C LYS A 173 -24.80 9.34 9.36
N TYR A 174 -24.43 9.82 8.17
CA TYR A 174 -24.98 11.08 7.63
C TYR A 174 -25.72 10.93 6.29
N SER A 175 -25.64 9.79 5.61
CA SER A 175 -26.43 9.56 4.38
C SER A 175 -27.93 9.37 4.64
N GLN A 176 -28.34 9.15 5.89
CA GLN A 176 -29.75 9.01 6.28
C GLN A 176 -30.48 10.34 6.52
N TYR A 177 -29.76 11.48 6.55
CA TYR A 177 -30.36 12.79 6.83
C TYR A 177 -30.68 13.63 5.58
N ASN A 178 -30.38 13.15 4.37
CA ASN A 178 -30.68 13.88 3.13
C ASN A 178 -32.01 13.48 2.44
N ASN A 179 -32.90 12.76 3.13
CA ASN A 179 -34.23 12.41 2.60
C ASN A 179 -35.39 13.20 3.21
N TYR A 180 -35.11 14.30 3.91
CA TYR A 180 -36.15 15.25 4.34
C TYR A 180 -35.68 16.68 4.09
N CYS A 181 -35.99 17.17 2.89
CA CYS A 181 -36.37 18.54 2.54
C CYS A 181 -36.69 18.60 1.05
#